data_AF-A0A3A3H4U6-F1
#
_entry.id   AF-A0A3A3H4U6-F1
#
_cell.length_a   1.000
_cell.length_b   1.000
_cell.length_c   1.000
_cell.angle_alpha   90.00
_cell.angle_beta   90.00
_cell.angle_gamma   90.00
#
_symmetry.space_group_name_H-M   'P 1'
#
loop_
_entity.id
_entity.type
_entity.pdbx_description
1 polymer ?
#
loop_
_entity_poly.entity_id
_entity_poly.type
_entity_poly.pdbx_seq_one_letter_code
_entity_poly.pdbx_strand_id
1 'polypeptide(L)' 'MITTIQNAIENNLTVYIRLSNGDTISGNVEVSDDPSRIKIRNFEEVMWIPFEEIERVMVKA' A
#
# COMPACT_ATOMS: atom_id res chain seq x y z
N MET A 1 7.34 6.83 -5.89
CA MET A 1 6.40 6.27 -4.90
C MET A 1 4.96 6.52 -5.31
N ILE A 2 4.54 7.79 -5.53
CA ILE A 2 3.18 8.15 -5.97
C ILE A 2 2.77 7.44 -7.28
N THR A 3 3.63 7.40 -8.30
CA THR A 3 3.32 6.76 -9.60
C THR A 3 3.08 5.26 -9.48
N THR A 4 3.78 4.59 -8.56
CA THR A 4 3.67 3.14 -8.34
C THR A 4 2.34 2.78 -7.66
N ILE A 5 1.92 3.60 -6.69
CA ILE A 5 0.66 3.44 -5.96
C ILE A 5 -0.51 3.69 -6.90
N GLN A 6 -0.46 4.78 -7.67
CA GLN A 6 -1.53 5.12 -8.62
C GLN A 6 -1.70 4.05 -9.71
N ASN A 7 -0.60 3.56 -10.28
CA ASN A 7 -0.63 2.44 -11.23
C ASN A 7 -1.23 1.16 -10.61
N ALA A 8 -0.92 0.88 -9.34
CA ALA A 8 -1.47 -0.27 -8.65
C ALA A 8 -2.99 -0.14 -8.41
N ILE A 9 -3.49 1.06 -8.10
CA ILE A 9 -4.93 1.32 -7.96
C ILE A 9 -5.64 1.13 -9.30
N GLU A 10 -5.14 1.78 -10.37
CA GLU A 10 -5.76 1.75 -11.70
C GLU A 10 -5.86 0.34 -12.29
N ASN A 11 -4.88 -0.52 -11.98
CA ASN A 11 -4.81 -1.89 -12.48
C ASN A 11 -5.22 -2.95 -11.43
N ASN A 12 -5.74 -2.53 -10.28
CA ASN A 12 -6.13 -3.39 -9.16
C ASN A 12 -5.03 -4.43 -8.78
N LEU A 13 -3.78 -3.99 -8.77
CA LEU A 13 -2.62 -4.82 -8.50
C LEU A 13 -2.38 -4.98 -7.01
N THR A 14 -1.93 -6.18 -6.62
CA THR A 14 -1.45 -6.43 -5.26
C THR A 14 -0.07 -5.80 -5.08
N VAL A 15 0.06 -4.99 -4.03
CA VAL A 15 1.34 -4.42 -3.60
C VAL A 15 1.88 -5.18 -2.38
N TYR A 16 3.20 -5.08 -2.23
CA TYR A 16 3.94 -5.50 -1.05
C TYR A 16 4.60 -4.27 -0.45
N ILE A 17 4.25 -3.97 0.79
CA ILE A 17 4.74 -2.80 1.53
C ILE A 17 5.65 -3.30 2.65
N ARG A 18 6.90 -2.84 2.64
CA ARG A 18 7.83 -3.03 3.74
C ARG A 18 7.74 -1.82 4.66
N LEU A 19 7.44 -2.08 5.93
CA LEU A 19 7.38 -1.08 6.99
C LEU A 19 8.76 -0.86 7.62
N SER A 20 8.93 0.31 8.25
CA SER A 20 10.17 0.71 8.95
C SER A 20 10.52 -0.20 10.13
N ASN A 21 9.54 -0.88 10.71
CA ASN A 21 9.74 -1.89 11.76
C ASN A 21 10.25 -3.24 11.20
N GLY A 22 10.37 -3.38 9.88
CA GLY A 22 10.81 -4.60 9.20
C GLY A 22 9.68 -5.51 8.72
N ASP A 23 8.43 -5.23 9.09
CA ASP A 23 7.27 -6.03 8.68
C ASP A 23 6.97 -5.85 7.19
N THR A 24 6.34 -6.86 6.60
CA THR A 24 5.86 -6.79 5.21
C THR A 24 4.38 -7.07 5.15
N ILE A 25 3.63 -6.12 4.59
CA ILE A 25 2.19 -6.20 4.38
C ILE A 25 1.93 -6.39 2.90
N SER A 26 0.96 -7.23 2.55
CA SER A 26 0.49 -7.40 1.18
C SER A 26 -1.01 -7.16 1.06
N GLY A 27 -1.42 -6.60 -0.06
CA GLY A 27 -2.83 -6.37 -0.37
C GLY A 27 -3.03 -5.42 -1.55
N ASN A 28 -4.28 -5.17 -1.89
CA ASN A 28 -4.63 -4.25 -2.96
C ASN A 28 -4.73 -2.83 -2.39
N VAL A 29 -4.16 -1.86 -3.10
CA VAL A 29 -4.26 -0.46 -2.70
C VAL A 29 -5.63 0.07 -3.07
N GLU A 30 -6.26 0.77 -2.14
CA GLU A 30 -7.49 1.53 -2.39
C GLU A 30 -7.23 3.04 -2.31
N VAL A 31 -8.09 3.80 -2.99
CA VAL A 31 -8.10 5.27 -2.86
C VAL A 31 -8.44 5.64 -1.41
N SER A 32 -7.61 6.52 -0.84
CA SER A 32 -7.78 7.12 0.48
C SER A 32 -8.13 8.60 0.28
N ASP A 33 -9.05 9.11 1.08
CA ASP A 33 -9.34 10.55 1.24
C ASP A 33 -8.35 11.23 2.19
N ASP A 34 -7.62 10.46 3.00
CA ASP A 34 -6.52 10.93 3.83
C ASP A 34 -5.19 10.93 3.03
N PRO A 35 -4.57 12.10 2.80
CA PRO A 35 -3.31 12.21 2.06
C PRO A 35 -2.09 11.77 2.88
N SER A 36 -2.22 11.50 4.19
CA SER A 36 -1.13 11.10 5.07
C SER A 36 -0.93 9.59 5.18
N ARG A 37 -1.87 8.79 4.65
CA ARG A 37 -1.90 7.33 4.78
C ARG A 37 -2.26 6.64 3.47
N ILE A 38 -1.77 5.42 3.31
CA ILE A 38 -2.26 4.50 2.29
C ILE A 38 -3.30 3.54 2.88
N LYS A 39 -4.34 3.25 2.11
CA LYS A 39 -5.35 2.26 2.44
C LYS A 39 -5.06 0.97 1.69
N ILE A 40 -4.95 -0.13 2.41
CA ILE A 40 -4.71 -1.46 1.84
C ILE A 40 -5.83 -2.39 2.27
N ARG A 41 -6.41 -3.11 1.31
CA ARG A 41 -7.31 -4.21 1.58
C ARG A 41 -6.60 -5.53 1.31
N ASN A 42 -6.54 -6.40 2.31
CA ASN A 42 -6.21 -7.81 2.12
C ASN A 42 -7.50 -8.66 2.23
N PHE A 43 -7.38 -9.99 2.19
CA PHE A 43 -8.56 -10.88 2.24
C PHE A 43 -9.32 -10.84 3.58
N GLU A 44 -8.68 -10.38 4.65
CA GLU A 44 -9.20 -10.49 6.02
C GLU A 44 -9.61 -9.13 6.59
N GLU A 45 -8.90 -8.06 6.22
CA GLU A 45 -9.03 -6.73 6.82
C GLU A 45 -8.63 -5.57 5.89
N VAL A 46 -8.95 -4.36 6.35
CA VAL A 46 -8.51 -3.10 5.76
C VAL A 46 -7.53 -2.45 6.71
N MET A 47 -6.32 -2.20 6.23
CA MET A 47 -5.25 -1.54 6.98
C MET A 47 -5.04 -0.12 6.47
N TRP A 48 -4.73 0.78 7.40
CA TRP A 48 -4.37 2.18 7.12
C TRP A 48 -2.96 2.42 7.61
N ILE A 49 -2.04 2.62 6.67
CA ILE A 49 -0.61 2.71 6.98
C ILE A 49 -0.12 4.14 6.70
N PRO A 50 0.41 4.86 7.69
CA PRO A 50 1.05 6.15 7.48
C PRO A 50 2.22 6.06 6.50
N PHE A 51 2.36 7.04 5.61
CA PHE A 51 3.49 7.05 4.67
C PHE A 51 4.85 7.12 5.37
N GLU A 52 4.91 7.71 6.57
CA GLU A 52 6.12 7.78 7.40
C GLU A 52 6.59 6.40 7.89
N GLU A 53 5.68 5.43 8.00
CA GLU A 53 5.99 4.05 8.39
C GLU A 53 6.44 3.20 7.20
N ILE A 54 6.29 3.68 5.96
CA ILE A 54 6.58 2.92 4.75
C ILE A 54 8.04 3.12 4.34
N GLU A 55 8.82 2.05 4.43
CA GLU A 55 10.19 2.03 3.92
C GLU A 55 10.21 1.81 2.40
N ARG A 56 9.37 0.90 1.89
CA ARG A 56 9.37 0.53 0.46
C ARG A 56 8.03 -0.03 0.00
N VAL A 57 7.65 0.29 -1.24
CA VAL A 57 6.49 -0.30 -1.94
C VAL A 57 6.95 -1.02 -3.19
N MET A 58 6.46 -2.25 -3.39
CA MET A 58 6.76 -3.09 -4.54
C MET A 58 5.45 -3.61 -5.15
N VAL A 59 5.37 -3.66 -6.47
CA VAL A 59 4.26 -4.30 -7.18
C VAL A 59 4.81 -5.58 -7.78
N LYS A 60 4.11 -6.69 -7.59
CA LYS A 60 4.47 -7.93 -8.30
C LYS A 60 3.80 -7.86 -9.67
N ALA A 61 4.63 -7.77 -10.71
CA ALA A 61 4.21 -7.82 -12.11
C ALA A 61 3.68 -9.22 -12.47
#